data_AF-A0A346CE20-F1
#
_entry.id   AF-A0A346CE20-F1
#
_cell.length_a   1.000
_cell.length_b   1.000
_cell.length_c   1.000
_cell.angle_alpha   90.00
_cell.angle_beta   90.00
_cell.angle_gamma   90.00
#
_symmetry.space_group_name_H-M   'P 1'
#
loop_
_entity.id
_entity.type
_entity.pdbx_description
1 polymer ?
#
loop_
_entity_poly.entity_id
_entity_poly.type
_entity_poly.pdbx_seq_one_letter_code
_entity_poly.pdbx_strand_id
1 'polypeptide(L)'
;MTRGSGRVTTTGTTPSGETSVGSAVEWELRLPGRPTLKIRDNHWRNGERDLRLHRPPVMPETPSALSDLHERLRSGVASTPGRPELRIMVYLTYVDERDRPRFNKSLTTWDLTDRVGLLVLRELTAREGVTLEPAHDRPNLPLVDLEDPQDEKPFQHALFFPAEDDETPVLGFAHFRVVPVLRHVGWLSSDGG
;
A
#
# COMPACT_ATOMS: atom_id res chain seq x y z
N MET A 1 -11.85 0.44 -7.97
CA MET A 1 -11.57 -0.74 -7.12
C MET A 1 -12.88 -1.18 -6.49
N THR A 2 -13.11 -2.48 -6.29
CA THR A 2 -14.38 -2.99 -5.72
C THR A 2 -14.12 -4.03 -4.65
N ARG A 3 -14.85 -3.93 -3.53
CA ARG A 3 -14.79 -4.91 -2.43
C ARG A 3 -15.54 -6.18 -2.83
N GLY A 4 -14.93 -7.34 -2.60
CA GLY A 4 -15.59 -8.64 -2.71
C GLY A 4 -16.61 -8.84 -1.58
N SER A 5 -17.67 -9.59 -1.85
CA SER A 5 -18.82 -9.74 -0.95
C SER A 5 -18.58 -10.66 0.25
N GLY A 6 -17.45 -11.37 0.34
CA GLY A 6 -17.19 -12.37 1.37
C GLY A 6 -15.76 -12.36 1.90
N ARG A 7 -15.58 -12.91 3.09
CA ARG A 7 -14.26 -13.23 3.66
C ARG A 7 -13.86 -14.64 3.26
N VAL A 8 -12.59 -14.81 2.90
CA VAL A 8 -12.01 -16.11 2.52
C VAL A 8 -11.06 -16.56 3.61
N THR A 9 -11.17 -17.82 4.06
CA THR A 9 -10.19 -18.40 4.99
C THR A 9 -8.82 -18.47 4.33
N THR A 10 -7.78 -18.06 5.06
CA THR A 10 -6.40 -18.13 4.58
C THR A 10 -5.48 -18.68 5.66
N THR A 11 -4.44 -19.40 5.24
CA THR A 11 -3.37 -19.89 6.10
C THR A 11 -2.06 -19.39 5.51
N GLY A 12 -1.13 -18.97 6.36
CA GLY A 12 0.17 -18.47 5.91
C GLY A 12 1.01 -17.91 7.05
N THR A 13 2.04 -17.15 6.68
CA THR A 13 2.97 -16.52 7.62
C THR A 13 2.59 -15.06 7.84
N THR A 14 2.38 -14.68 9.10
CA THR A 14 2.04 -13.31 9.51
C THR A 14 3.21 -12.33 9.33
N PRO A 15 2.99 -11.01 9.38
CA PRO A 15 4.05 -10.00 9.44
C PRO A 15 5.20 -10.31 10.41
N SER A 16 4.94 -10.86 11.60
CA SER A 16 5.97 -11.25 12.57
C SER A 16 6.75 -12.52 12.22
N GLY A 17 6.29 -13.30 11.23
CA GLY A 17 6.94 -14.56 10.83
C GLY A 17 6.28 -15.81 11.41
N GLU A 18 5.15 -15.68 12.10
CA GLU A 18 4.42 -16.80 12.69
C GLU A 18 3.49 -17.46 11.67
N THR A 19 3.38 -18.79 11.70
CA THR A 19 2.34 -19.49 10.94
C THR A 19 0.99 -19.29 11.63
N SER A 20 0.00 -18.77 10.91
CA SER A 20 -1.33 -18.51 11.44
C SER A 20 -2.43 -18.79 10.41
N VAL A 21 -3.65 -18.91 10.92
CA VAL A 21 -4.88 -18.92 10.12
C VAL A 21 -5.53 -17.54 10.27
N GLY A 22 -6.18 -17.08 9.21
CA GLY A 22 -6.86 -15.79 9.18
C GLY A 22 -8.05 -15.78 8.23
N SER A 23 -8.64 -14.60 8.12
CA SER A 23 -9.67 -14.29 7.13
C SER A 23 -9.17 -13.16 6.23
N ALA A 24 -9.34 -13.28 4.93
CA ALA A 24 -8.98 -12.25 3.97
C ALA A 24 -10.25 -11.62 3.38
N VAL A 25 -10.30 -10.28 3.35
CA VAL A 25 -11.23 -9.54 2.49
C VAL A 25 -10.54 -9.36 1.14
N GLU A 26 -11.21 -9.80 0.06
CA GLU A 26 -10.68 -9.62 -1.29
C GLU A 26 -11.17 -8.31 -1.89
N TRP A 27 -10.26 -7.58 -2.52
CA TRP A 27 -10.52 -6.36 -3.26
C TRP A 27 -10.05 -6.53 -4.70
N GLU A 28 -10.89 -6.12 -5.64
CA GLU A 28 -10.61 -6.24 -7.07
C GLU A 28 -10.20 -4.90 -7.66
N LEU A 29 -9.01 -4.90 -8.27
CA LEU A 29 -8.52 -3.84 -9.12
C LEU A 29 -8.69 -4.29 -10.57
N ARG A 30 -9.62 -3.64 -11.27
CA ARG A 30 -9.96 -3.93 -12.66
C ARG A 30 -9.43 -2.83 -13.55
N LEU A 31 -8.66 -3.20 -14.57
CA LEU A 31 -8.19 -2.30 -15.62
C LEU A 31 -8.77 -2.75 -16.97
N PRO A 32 -9.22 -1.83 -17.85
CA PRO A 32 -9.78 -2.20 -19.15
C PRO A 32 -8.82 -3.08 -19.95
N GLY A 33 -9.31 -4.23 -20.44
CA GLY A 33 -8.53 -5.16 -21.27
C GLY A 33 -7.41 -5.91 -20.55
N ARG A 34 -7.31 -5.83 -19.20
CA ARG A 34 -6.29 -6.53 -18.41
C ARG A 34 -6.92 -7.55 -17.45
N PRO A 35 -6.18 -8.57 -17.02
CA PRO A 35 -6.62 -9.46 -15.96
C PRO A 35 -6.94 -8.70 -14.66
N THR A 36 -7.99 -9.12 -13.96
CA THR A 36 -8.34 -8.57 -12.64
C THR A 36 -7.24 -8.90 -11.64
N LEU A 37 -6.75 -7.87 -10.94
CA LEU A 37 -5.81 -8.01 -9.85
C LEU A 37 -6.56 -8.07 -8.52
N LYS A 38 -6.15 -8.97 -7.64
CA LYS A 38 -6.77 -9.16 -6.33
C LYS A 38 -5.84 -8.71 -5.21
N ILE A 39 -6.27 -7.75 -4.41
CA ILE A 39 -5.60 -7.38 -3.16
C ILE A 39 -6.31 -8.13 -2.03
N ARG A 40 -5.55 -8.81 -1.18
CA ARG A 40 -6.05 -9.46 0.02
C ARG A 40 -5.63 -8.67 1.24
N ASP A 41 -6.63 -8.16 1.95
CA ASP A 41 -6.50 -7.61 3.29
C ASP A 41 -6.72 -8.75 4.30
N ASN A 42 -5.62 -9.31 4.79
CA ASN A 42 -5.63 -10.47 5.67
C ASN A 42 -5.71 -10.00 7.12
N HIS A 43 -6.65 -10.56 7.88
CA HIS A 43 -6.76 -10.43 9.32
C HIS A 43 -6.41 -11.78 9.95
N TRP A 44 -5.28 -11.84 10.62
CA TRP A 44 -4.73 -13.05 11.23
C TRP A 44 -5.31 -13.27 12.62
N ARG A 45 -5.40 -14.54 13.04
CA ARG A 45 -5.91 -14.91 14.36
C ARG A 45 -5.04 -14.38 15.52
N ASN A 46 -3.76 -14.14 15.27
CA ASN A 46 -2.86 -13.56 16.27
C ASN A 46 -3.03 -12.02 16.39
N GLY A 47 -3.98 -11.43 15.68
CA GLY A 47 -4.30 -10.00 15.73
C GLY A 47 -3.56 -9.16 14.69
N GLU A 48 -2.61 -9.73 13.96
CA GLU A 48 -1.91 -9.01 12.89
C GLU A 48 -2.80 -8.81 11.66
N ARG A 49 -2.50 -7.76 10.89
CA ARG A 49 -3.17 -7.45 9.62
C ARG A 49 -2.13 -7.09 8.57
N ASP A 50 -2.33 -7.58 7.34
CA ASP A 50 -1.47 -7.20 6.21
C ASP A 50 -2.20 -7.22 4.87
N LEU A 51 -1.74 -6.37 3.96
CA LEU A 51 -2.18 -6.35 2.58
C LEU A 51 -1.13 -6.94 1.66
N ARG A 52 -1.59 -7.73 0.70
CA ARG A 52 -0.75 -8.31 -0.35
C ARG A 52 -1.52 -8.44 -1.66
N LEU A 53 -0.77 -8.41 -2.76
CA LEU A 53 -1.30 -8.80 -4.06
C LEU A 53 -1.39 -10.33 -4.13
N HIS A 54 -2.61 -10.85 -4.23
CA HIS A 54 -2.88 -12.28 -4.24
C HIS A 54 -2.46 -12.90 -5.55
N ARG A 55 -1.66 -13.97 -5.49
CA ARG A 55 -1.32 -14.81 -6.64
C ARG A 55 -2.45 -15.78 -6.95
N PRO A 56 -3.11 -15.70 -8.12
CA PRO A 56 -4.09 -16.70 -8.52
C PRO A 56 -3.43 -18.08 -8.69
N PRO A 57 -4.19 -19.20 -8.52
CA PRO A 57 -3.66 -20.55 -8.69
C PRO A 57 -3.06 -20.82 -10.08
N VAL A 58 -3.64 -20.18 -11.10
CA VAL A 58 -3.11 -20.16 -12.46
C VAL A 58 -2.77 -18.70 -12.79
N MET A 59 -1.47 -18.42 -12.95
CA MET A 59 -1.00 -17.10 -13.32
C MET A 59 -1.31 -16.84 -14.80
N PRO A 60 -2.00 -15.74 -15.14
CA PRO A 60 -2.06 -15.29 -16.53
C PRO A 60 -0.68 -14.87 -17.01
N GLU A 61 -0.47 -14.86 -18.33
CA GLU A 61 0.71 -14.23 -18.94
C GLU A 61 0.78 -12.77 -18.49
N THR A 62 1.80 -12.45 -17.71
CA THR A 62 1.99 -11.15 -17.07
C THR A 62 3.45 -10.74 -17.11
N PRO A 63 3.75 -9.44 -17.18
CA PRO A 63 5.11 -8.94 -17.07
C PRO A 63 5.81 -9.41 -15.79
N SER A 64 7.12 -9.67 -15.85
CA SER A 64 7.90 -10.20 -14.73
C SER A 64 7.80 -9.35 -13.47
N ALA A 65 7.90 -8.01 -13.57
CA ALA A 65 7.74 -7.13 -12.42
C ALA A 65 6.38 -7.29 -11.71
N LEU A 66 5.29 -7.49 -12.47
CA LEU A 66 3.97 -7.71 -11.87
C LEU A 66 3.86 -9.11 -11.26
N SER A 67 4.39 -10.14 -11.93
CA SER A 67 4.47 -11.49 -11.39
C SER A 67 5.26 -11.53 -10.07
N ASP A 68 6.39 -10.83 -9.99
CA ASP A 68 7.22 -10.75 -8.80
C ASP A 68 6.57 -9.93 -7.66
N LEU A 69 5.65 -9.02 -7.99
CA LEU A 69 4.90 -8.28 -6.97
C LEU A 69 3.93 -9.19 -6.20
N HIS A 70 3.38 -10.21 -6.86
CA HIS A 70 2.57 -11.22 -6.20
C HIS A 70 3.39 -11.93 -5.11
N GLU A 71 2.83 -12.03 -3.90
CA GLU A 71 3.42 -12.72 -2.73
C GLU A 71 4.70 -12.14 -2.11
N ARG A 72 5.44 -11.22 -2.76
CA ARG A 72 6.70 -10.67 -2.20
C ARG A 72 6.51 -9.43 -1.34
N LEU A 73 5.66 -8.49 -1.75
CA LEU A 73 5.55 -7.17 -1.11
C LEU A 73 4.26 -7.06 -0.29
N ARG A 74 4.31 -7.62 0.92
CA ARG A 74 3.28 -7.38 1.95
C ARG A 74 3.43 -5.99 2.59
N SER A 75 2.32 -5.39 3.00
CA SER A 75 2.32 -4.20 3.84
C SER A 75 1.51 -4.46 5.10
N GLY A 76 2.19 -4.46 6.25
CA GLY A 76 1.54 -4.63 7.54
C GLY A 76 0.72 -3.40 7.91
N VAL A 77 -0.43 -3.65 8.53
CA VAL A 77 -1.23 -2.64 9.23
C VAL A 77 -0.99 -2.85 10.72
N ALA A 78 -0.60 -1.79 11.42
CA ALA A 78 -0.24 -1.87 12.83
C ALA A 78 -0.86 -0.72 13.62
N SER A 79 -1.16 -0.97 14.90
CA SER A 79 -1.47 0.10 15.84
C SER A 79 -0.20 0.88 16.18
N THR A 80 -0.38 2.14 16.60
CA THR A 80 0.69 2.95 17.17
C THR A 80 0.42 3.16 18.66
N PRO A 81 1.39 2.91 19.56
CA PRO A 81 1.19 3.13 20.99
C PRO A 81 0.69 4.54 21.29
N GLY A 82 -0.37 4.66 22.09
CA GLY A 82 -0.95 5.96 22.45
C GLY A 82 -1.87 6.58 21.40
N ARG A 83 -2.10 5.91 20.26
CA ARG A 83 -3.01 6.35 19.20
C ARG A 83 -4.13 5.34 18.97
N PRO A 84 -5.40 5.77 18.86
CA PRO A 84 -6.49 4.89 18.47
C PRO A 84 -6.42 4.47 17.00
N GLU A 85 -5.74 5.24 16.15
CA GLU A 85 -5.62 4.98 14.72
C GLU A 85 -4.71 3.78 14.42
N LEU A 86 -5.04 3.07 13.35
CA LEU A 86 -4.12 2.14 12.70
C LEU A 86 -3.24 2.90 11.72
N ARG A 87 -2.10 2.30 11.37
CA ARG A 87 -1.23 2.83 10.33
C ARG A 87 -0.81 1.80 9.30
N ILE A 88 -0.59 2.27 8.08
CA ILE A 88 0.10 1.55 7.01
C ILE A 88 1.27 2.40 6.52
N MET A 89 2.44 1.76 6.35
CA MET A 89 3.65 2.45 5.89
C MET A 89 3.53 2.83 4.41
N VAL A 90 3.87 4.08 4.09
CA VAL A 90 3.90 4.62 2.72
C VAL A 90 5.27 4.32 2.10
N TYR A 91 5.50 3.05 1.83
CA TYR A 91 6.72 2.60 1.16
C TYR A 91 6.47 2.48 -0.34
N LEU A 92 6.91 3.47 -1.10
CA LEU A 92 6.64 3.53 -2.53
C LEU A 92 7.44 2.46 -3.29
N THR A 93 6.75 1.65 -4.07
CA THR A 93 7.38 0.65 -4.94
C THR A 93 8.02 1.32 -6.15
N TYR A 94 9.18 0.83 -6.57
CA TYR A 94 9.80 1.10 -7.87
C TYR A 94 10.32 -0.22 -8.45
N VAL A 95 10.55 -0.27 -9.76
CA VAL A 95 11.13 -1.45 -10.41
C VAL A 95 12.59 -1.17 -10.73
N ASP A 96 13.49 -2.06 -10.28
CA ASP A 96 14.93 -1.92 -10.51
C ASP A 96 15.34 -2.35 -11.94
N GLU A 97 16.60 -2.14 -12.30
CA GLU A 97 17.16 -2.49 -13.62
C GLU A 97 17.03 -3.99 -13.99
N ARG A 98 16.71 -4.85 -13.03
CA ARG A 98 16.52 -6.30 -13.22
C ARG A 98 15.04 -6.69 -13.27
N ASP A 99 14.16 -5.71 -13.48
CA ASP A 99 12.71 -5.85 -13.50
C ASP A 99 12.12 -6.37 -12.17
N ARG A 100 12.79 -6.07 -11.04
CA ARG A 100 12.34 -6.52 -9.71
C ARG A 100 11.68 -5.38 -8.93
N PRO A 101 10.47 -5.58 -8.40
CA PRO A 101 9.86 -4.64 -7.47
C PRO A 101 10.69 -4.48 -6.19
N ARG A 102 11.07 -3.24 -5.92
CA ARG A 102 11.73 -2.75 -4.70
C ARG A 102 10.86 -1.69 -4.06
N PHE A 103 11.20 -1.26 -2.86
CA PHE A 103 10.51 -0.15 -2.23
C PHE A 103 11.50 0.86 -1.70
N ASN A 104 11.14 2.14 -1.84
CA ASN A 104 11.77 3.21 -1.11
C ASN A 104 11.05 3.39 0.23
N LYS A 105 11.81 3.33 1.32
CA LYS A 105 11.27 3.49 2.67
C LYS A 105 11.25 4.93 3.13
N SER A 106 12.09 5.78 2.56
CA SER A 106 12.27 7.16 2.99
C SER A 106 12.29 8.09 1.78
N LEU A 107 11.40 9.07 1.77
CA LEU A 107 11.27 10.07 0.72
C LEU A 107 11.18 11.45 1.38
N THR A 108 11.48 12.51 0.64
CA THR A 108 10.97 13.84 1.02
C THR A 108 9.45 13.87 0.77
N THR A 109 8.76 14.85 1.35
CA THR A 109 7.32 15.00 1.06
C THR A 109 7.13 15.42 -0.40
N TRP A 110 8.03 16.25 -0.91
CA TRP A 110 8.11 16.62 -2.32
C TRP A 110 8.24 15.39 -3.23
N ASP A 111 9.25 14.54 -3.03
CA ASP A 111 9.44 13.31 -3.81
C ASP A 111 8.22 12.38 -3.75
N LEU A 112 7.56 12.29 -2.59
CA LEU A 112 6.35 11.50 -2.45
C LEU A 112 5.20 12.08 -3.30
N THR A 113 5.00 13.40 -3.24
CA THR A 113 3.97 14.09 -4.04
C THR A 113 4.22 13.97 -5.54
N ASP A 114 5.47 14.12 -5.98
CA ASP A 114 5.87 14.02 -7.38
C ASP A 114 5.57 12.62 -7.95
N ARG A 115 5.94 11.57 -7.22
CA ARG A 115 5.84 10.20 -7.73
C ARG A 115 4.44 9.59 -7.62
N VAL A 116 3.68 9.97 -6.59
CA VAL A 116 2.33 9.43 -6.37
C VAL A 116 1.29 10.27 -7.12
N GLY A 117 1.48 11.58 -7.17
CA GLY A 117 0.50 12.57 -7.60
C GLY A 117 -0.11 13.29 -6.39
N LEU A 118 -0.10 14.63 -6.42
CA LEU A 118 -0.64 15.46 -5.34
C LEU A 118 -2.15 15.25 -5.17
N LEU A 119 -2.90 15.10 -6.27
CA LEU A 119 -4.35 14.88 -6.21
C LEU A 119 -4.67 13.59 -5.46
N VAL A 120 -3.96 12.50 -5.78
CA VAL A 120 -4.13 11.20 -5.12
C VAL A 120 -3.88 11.30 -3.61
N LEU A 121 -2.83 12.00 -3.19
CA LEU A 121 -2.52 12.17 -1.76
C LEU A 121 -3.59 13.02 -1.05
N ARG A 122 -4.09 14.07 -1.70
CA ARG A 122 -5.20 14.88 -1.18
C ARG A 122 -6.49 14.08 -1.08
N GLU A 123 -6.83 13.27 -2.08
CA GLU A 123 -8.02 12.41 -2.04
C GLU A 123 -7.94 11.37 -0.92
N LEU A 124 -6.77 10.77 -0.70
CA LEU A 124 -6.54 9.84 0.41
C LEU A 124 -6.71 10.53 1.78
N THR A 125 -6.14 11.72 1.94
CA THR A 125 -6.14 12.47 3.22
C THR A 125 -7.41 13.29 3.45
N ALA A 126 -8.25 13.48 2.43
CA ALA A 126 -9.57 14.09 2.58
C ALA A 126 -10.60 13.13 3.21
N ARG A 127 -10.29 11.83 3.29
CA ARG A 127 -11.14 10.83 3.95
C ARG A 127 -11.19 11.09 5.45
N GLU A 128 -12.35 10.85 6.06
CA GLU A 128 -12.58 11.13 7.47
C GLU A 128 -11.59 10.38 8.37
N GLY A 129 -10.89 11.12 9.23
CA GLY A 129 -9.92 10.57 10.18
C GLY A 129 -8.63 10.05 9.55
N VAL A 130 -8.39 10.28 8.26
CA VAL A 130 -7.17 9.84 7.57
C VAL A 130 -6.14 10.96 7.55
N THR A 131 -4.93 10.67 8.01
CA THR A 131 -3.81 11.62 7.95
C THR A 131 -2.57 10.99 7.33
N LEU A 132 -1.77 11.81 6.66
CA LEU A 132 -0.42 11.44 6.21
C LEU A 132 0.58 12.15 7.12
N GLU A 133 1.39 11.38 7.83
CA GLU A 133 2.30 11.91 8.84
C GLU A 133 3.64 11.16 8.81
N PRO A 134 4.68 11.67 9.48
CA PRO A 134 5.86 10.88 9.76
C PRO A 134 5.48 9.61 10.53
N ALA A 135 5.98 8.46 10.07
CA ALA A 135 5.58 7.16 10.60
C ALA A 135 6.03 6.92 12.05
N HIS A 136 7.04 7.67 12.50
CA HIS A 136 7.63 7.54 13.82
C HIS A 136 7.71 8.91 14.46
N ASP A 137 7.34 8.99 15.73
CA ASP A 137 7.60 10.18 16.53
C ASP A 137 9.10 10.25 16.84
N ARG A 138 9.80 11.15 16.15
CA ARG A 138 11.22 11.43 16.38
C ARG A 138 11.42 12.94 16.38
N PRO A 139 12.34 13.45 17.23
CA PRO A 139 12.65 14.86 17.23
C PRO A 139 13.13 15.32 15.85
N ASN A 140 12.73 16.54 15.47
CA ASN A 140 13.16 17.21 14.24
C ASN A 140 12.74 16.50 12.93
N LEU A 141 11.62 15.78 12.93
CA LEU A 141 11.00 15.39 11.66
C LEU A 141 10.18 16.56 11.10
N PRO A 142 10.29 16.87 9.80
CA PRO A 142 9.44 17.86 9.18
C PRO A 142 7.96 17.46 9.30
N LEU A 143 7.08 18.46 9.36
CA LEU A 143 5.66 18.23 9.19
C LEU A 143 5.40 17.76 7.75
N VAL A 144 4.36 16.95 7.59
CA VAL A 144 3.85 16.60 6.27
C VAL A 144 2.79 17.63 5.89
N ASP A 145 3.18 18.58 5.06
CA ASP A 145 2.29 19.54 4.42
C ASP A 145 2.22 19.21 2.92
N LEU A 146 1.02 19.00 2.40
CA LEU A 146 0.80 18.73 0.96
C LEU A 146 0.67 20.01 0.14
N GLU A 147 0.42 21.15 0.78
CA GLU A 147 0.34 22.46 0.14
C GLU A 147 1.73 23.11 0.01
N ASP A 148 2.63 22.81 0.94
CA ASP A 148 4.04 23.20 0.90
C ASP A 148 4.97 22.00 1.21
N PRO A 149 5.09 21.04 0.28
CA PRO A 149 5.82 19.82 0.52
C PRO A 149 7.34 20.05 0.57
N GLN A 150 7.93 19.81 1.74
CA GLN A 150 9.38 19.93 1.94
C GLN A 150 10.18 18.94 1.06
N ASP A 151 11.37 19.39 0.60
CA ASP A 151 12.32 18.61 -0.21
C ASP A 151 13.72 18.47 0.42
N GLU A 152 13.86 18.71 1.72
CA GLU A 152 15.18 18.78 2.35
C GLU A 152 15.57 17.45 3.03
N LYS A 153 14.62 16.83 3.73
CA LYS A 153 14.89 15.71 4.62
C LYS A 153 14.01 14.52 4.30
N PRO A 154 14.59 13.42 3.82
CA PRO A 154 13.86 12.18 3.65
C PRO A 154 13.48 11.55 5.00
N PHE A 155 12.25 11.08 5.12
CA PHE A 155 11.78 10.29 6.27
C PHE A 155 10.72 9.28 5.84
N GLN A 156 10.33 8.41 6.77
CA GLN A 156 9.31 7.39 6.49
C GLN A 156 7.93 8.00 6.76
N HIS A 157 7.05 7.94 5.77
CA HIS A 157 5.65 8.37 5.92
C HIS A 157 4.75 7.18 6.27
N ALA A 158 3.65 7.46 6.96
CA ALA A 158 2.56 6.52 7.17
C ALA A 158 1.22 7.20 6.96
N LEU A 159 0.27 6.45 6.42
CA LEU A 159 -1.14 6.82 6.52
C LEU A 159 -1.67 6.30 7.85
N PHE A 160 -2.23 7.19 8.65
CA PHE A 160 -3.00 6.86 9.84
C PHE A 160 -4.48 6.93 9.50
N PHE A 161 -5.27 5.99 10.02
CA PHE A 161 -6.69 5.88 9.70
C PHE A 161 -7.48 5.21 10.84
N PRO A 162 -8.80 5.46 10.94
CA PRO A 162 -9.65 4.82 11.94
C PRO A 162 -9.66 3.30 11.80
N ALA A 163 -9.77 2.57 12.90
CA ALA A 163 -9.68 1.10 12.87
C ALA A 163 -10.82 0.43 12.07
N GLU A 164 -11.96 1.11 11.96
CA GLU A 164 -13.14 0.76 11.19
C GLU A 164 -13.02 1.07 9.68
N ASP A 165 -12.01 1.85 9.27
CA ASP A 165 -11.77 2.14 7.86
C ASP A 165 -11.05 0.97 7.18
N ASP A 166 -11.86 0.11 6.56
CA ASP A 166 -11.39 -1.04 5.78
C ASP A 166 -10.78 -0.62 4.42
N GLU A 167 -11.06 0.57 3.91
CA GLU A 167 -10.79 0.93 2.53
C GLU A 167 -9.49 1.75 2.37
N THR A 168 -9.20 2.69 3.28
CA THR A 168 -7.96 3.48 3.26
C THR A 168 -6.69 2.63 3.17
N PRO A 169 -6.48 1.56 3.97
CA PRO A 169 -5.28 0.74 3.84
C PRO A 169 -5.16 0.04 2.48
N VAL A 170 -6.30 -0.29 1.85
CA VAL A 170 -6.33 -0.93 0.52
C VAL A 170 -6.00 0.08 -0.56
N LEU A 171 -6.57 1.28 -0.49
CA LEU A 171 -6.23 2.38 -1.41
C LEU A 171 -4.76 2.76 -1.27
N GLY A 172 -4.27 2.94 -0.04
CA GLY A 172 -2.85 3.19 0.22
C GLY A 172 -1.96 2.09 -0.33
N PHE A 173 -2.28 0.82 -0.08
CA PHE A 173 -1.54 -0.30 -0.66
C PHE A 173 -1.54 -0.26 -2.20
N ALA A 174 -2.70 -0.01 -2.83
CA ALA A 174 -2.80 0.08 -4.27
C ALA A 174 -1.91 1.21 -4.82
N HIS A 175 -2.05 2.43 -4.30
CA HIS A 175 -1.32 3.61 -4.79
C HIS A 175 0.18 3.54 -4.52
N PHE A 176 0.62 3.01 -3.38
CA PHE A 176 2.04 2.98 -3.04
C PHE A 176 2.76 1.71 -3.48
N ARG A 177 2.06 0.57 -3.62
CA ARG A 177 2.69 -0.72 -3.95
C ARG A 177 2.42 -1.21 -5.35
N VAL A 178 1.19 -1.05 -5.83
CA VAL A 178 0.72 -1.70 -7.05
C VAL A 178 0.81 -0.75 -8.24
N VAL A 179 0.24 0.45 -8.14
CA VAL A 179 0.19 1.46 -9.20
C VAL A 179 1.57 1.78 -9.80
N PRO A 180 2.67 1.93 -9.02
CA PRO A 180 3.98 2.18 -9.60
C PRO A 180 4.45 1.06 -10.52
N VAL A 181 4.17 -0.20 -10.17
CA VAL A 181 4.49 -1.36 -11.02
C VAL A 181 3.60 -1.37 -12.26
N LEU A 182 2.30 -1.05 -12.12
CA LEU A 182 1.38 -0.97 -13.26
C LEU A 182 1.77 0.12 -14.27
N ARG A 183 2.27 1.26 -13.78
CA ARG A 183 2.85 2.32 -14.62
C ARG A 183 4.11 1.82 -15.33
N HIS A 184 5.03 1.19 -14.59
CA HIS A 184 6.28 0.63 -15.15
C HIS A 184 6.03 -0.37 -16.27
N VAL A 185 5.07 -1.28 -16.12
CA VAL A 185 4.75 -2.29 -17.15
C VAL A 185 3.84 -1.79 -18.27
N GLY A 186 3.54 -0.48 -18.30
CA GLY A 186 2.70 0.15 -19.33
C GLY A 186 1.21 -0.25 -19.27
N TRP A 187 0.71 -0.68 -18.11
CA TRP A 187 -0.71 -0.98 -17.89
C TRP A 187 -1.50 0.23 -17.42
N LEU A 188 -0.82 1.23 -16.86
CA LEU A 188 -1.34 2.56 -16.55
C LEU A 188 -0.42 3.60 -17.20
N SER A 189 -1.00 4.73 -17.61
CA SER A 189 -0.22 5.86 -18.11
C SER A 189 0.74 6.38 -17.04
N SER A 190 1.93 6.78 -17.46
CA SER A 190 2.92 7.43 -16.60
C SER A 190 2.41 8.76 -16.06
N ASP A 191 1.53 9.42 -16.81
CA ASP A 191 0.90 10.67 -16.44
C ASP A 191 -0.35 10.40 -15.59
N GLY A 192 -0.28 10.76 -14.32
CA GLY A 192 -1.43 10.79 -13.41
C GLY A 192 -1.11 11.75 -12.27
N GLY A 193 -1.35 13.03 -12.53
CA GLY A 193 -1.37 14.11 -11.53
C GLY A 193 -2.55 13.98 -10.58
#